data_AF-A0A372KPJ1-F1
#
_entry.id   AF-A0A372KPJ1-F1
#
_cell.length_a   1.000
_cell.length_b   1.000
_cell.length_c   1.000
_cell.angle_alpha   90.00
_cell.angle_beta   90.00
_cell.angle_gamma   90.00
#
_symmetry.space_group_name_H-M   'P 1'
#
loop_
_entity.id
_entity.type
_entity.pdbx_description
1 polymer ?
#
loop_
_entity_poly.entity_id
_entity_poly.type
_entity_poly.pdbx_seq_one_letter_code
_entity_poly.pdbx_strand_id
1 'polypeptide(L)'
;MIRNKFYNQLINSEPMGFIDPLTDLGEFDSVQMKFKEPVSKLINKYSCQPYNLNWQKKIEKMRVLYIQYQKSLKLEDQDQAVHNRVRNKESKEHVHEIVTTYLKLGFRFKEIESKVSLFNTRLRRKWRRSDYVTTTNPEFYLKKDLQNGYCLPTPSLPQSMKVN
;
A
#
# COMPACT_ATOMS: atom_id res chain seq x y z
N MET A 1 -7.10 6.59 -5.52
CA MET A 1 -6.75 7.42 -4.34
C MET A 1 -7.74 7.11 -3.24
N ILE A 2 -7.29 6.53 -2.13
CA ILE A 2 -8.14 6.37 -0.95
C ILE A 2 -8.35 7.79 -0.39
N ARG A 3 -9.56 8.34 -0.55
CA ARG A 3 -9.90 9.63 0.03
C ARG A 3 -9.93 9.46 1.55
N ASN A 4 -8.96 10.05 2.23
CA ASN A 4 -8.85 9.99 3.67
C ASN A 4 -10.13 10.54 4.32
N LYS A 5 -10.79 9.73 5.16
CA LYS A 5 -12.08 10.06 5.79
C LYS A 5 -12.00 11.36 6.61
N PHE A 6 -10.88 11.55 7.32
CA PHE A 6 -10.67 12.72 8.17
C PHE A 6 -10.51 13.99 7.35
N TYR A 7 -9.85 13.90 6.18
CA TYR A 7 -9.73 15.02 5.25
C TYR A 7 -11.10 15.49 4.74
N ASN A 8 -11.96 14.56 4.33
CA ASN A 8 -13.32 14.89 3.87
C ASN A 8 -14.15 15.50 5.01
N GLN A 9 -14.05 14.96 6.23
CA GLN A 9 -14.74 15.52 7.39
C GLN A 9 -14.23 16.92 7.74
N LEU A 10 -12.92 17.15 7.61
CA LEU A 10 -12.29 18.43 7.87
C LEU A 10 -12.75 19.50 6.86
N ILE A 11 -12.73 19.20 5.56
CA ILE A 11 -13.23 20.13 4.54
C ILE A 11 -14.72 20.41 4.69
N ASN A 12 -15.51 19.37 4.96
CA ASN A 12 -16.97 19.52 5.11
C ASN A 12 -17.37 20.17 6.44
N SER A 13 -16.44 20.35 7.38
CA SER A 13 -16.72 21.02 8.67
C SER A 13 -16.99 22.51 8.51
N GLU A 14 -16.58 23.11 7.38
CA GLU A 14 -16.83 24.50 7.07
C GLU A 14 -17.26 24.75 5.62
N PRO A 15 -18.58 24.70 5.33
CA PRO A 15 -19.08 24.96 3.99
C PRO A 15 -19.07 26.45 3.59
N MET A 16 -19.01 27.36 4.58
CA MET A 16 -19.11 28.81 4.35
C MET A 16 -17.80 29.48 3.92
N GLY A 17 -16.66 28.81 4.09
CA GLY A 17 -15.34 29.33 3.69
C GLY A 17 -14.79 30.50 4.52
N PHE A 18 -15.35 30.78 5.70
CA PHE A 18 -14.90 31.87 6.57
C PHE A 18 -13.56 31.54 7.26
N ILE A 19 -13.37 30.26 7.59
CA ILE A 19 -12.12 29.71 8.11
C ILE A 19 -11.68 28.60 7.16
N ASP A 20 -10.45 28.70 6.66
CA ASP A 20 -9.82 27.61 5.94
C ASP A 20 -9.31 26.57 6.96
N PRO A 21 -9.83 25.33 6.94
CA PRO A 21 -9.47 24.30 7.91
C PRO A 21 -8.05 23.74 7.72
N LEU A 22 -7.30 24.19 6.71
CA LEU A 22 -5.90 23.81 6.48
C LEU A 22 -4.91 24.92 6.84
N THR A 23 -5.27 26.19 6.65
CA THR A 23 -4.35 27.32 6.87
C THR A 23 -4.67 28.12 8.13
N ASP A 24 -5.95 28.33 8.44
CA ASP A 24 -6.37 29.31 9.44
C ASP A 24 -6.46 28.73 10.87
N LEU A 25 -6.06 27.47 11.05
CA LEU A 25 -6.02 26.82 12.36
C LEU A 25 -4.78 27.21 13.20
N GLY A 26 -3.85 27.99 12.63
CA GLY A 26 -2.60 28.42 13.27
C GLY A 26 -1.43 27.47 13.02
N GLU A 27 -0.27 27.79 13.60
CA GLU A 27 0.94 27.00 13.39
C GLU A 27 0.85 25.60 14.03
N PHE A 28 1.00 24.58 13.19
CA PHE A 28 1.02 23.18 13.60
C PHE A 28 2.45 22.65 13.70
N ASP A 29 2.80 22.11 14.87
CA ASP A 29 4.03 21.34 15.07
C ASP A 29 3.78 19.88 14.68
N SER A 30 4.31 19.50 13.52
CA SER A 30 4.20 18.13 12.98
C SER A 30 5.00 17.10 13.78
N VAL A 31 6.01 17.50 14.56
CA VAL A 31 6.81 16.59 15.38
C VAL A 31 6.03 16.21 16.64
N GLN A 32 5.52 17.22 17.36
CA GLN A 32 4.74 17.00 18.58
C GLN A 32 3.27 16.66 18.33
N MET A 33 2.79 16.82 17.09
CA MET A 33 1.38 16.64 16.67
C MET A 33 0.43 17.55 17.44
N LYS A 34 0.83 18.81 17.64
CA LYS A 34 0.09 19.82 18.42
C LYS A 34 0.18 21.19 17.75
N PHE A 35 -0.80 22.04 18.01
CA PHE A 35 -0.73 23.45 17.62
C PHE A 35 0.08 24.23 18.65
N LYS A 36 0.95 25.13 18.20
CA LYS A 36 1.83 25.90 19.09
C LYS A 36 1.06 26.88 19.96
N GLU A 37 0.06 27.54 19.38
CA GLU A 37 -0.70 28.59 20.03
C GLU A 37 -2.12 28.16 20.41
N PRO A 38 -2.67 28.64 21.53
CA PRO A 38 -4.06 28.42 21.89
C PRO A 38 -4.99 29.15 20.91
N VAL A 39 -6.21 28.64 20.75
CA VAL A 39 -7.20 29.19 19.81
C VAL A 39 -7.60 30.63 20.19
N SER A 40 -7.55 30.99 21.47
CA SER A 40 -7.85 32.34 21.96
C SER A 40 -6.91 33.43 21.43
N LYS A 41 -5.69 33.06 21.02
CA LYS A 41 -4.72 34.00 20.44
C LYS A 41 -4.82 34.12 18.92
N LEU A 42 -5.65 33.29 18.27
CA LEU A 42 -5.82 33.35 16.83
C LEU A 42 -6.58 34.63 16.44
N ILE A 43 -6.01 35.34 15.49
CA ILE A 43 -6.57 36.55 14.91
C ILE A 43 -7.26 36.18 13.61
N ASN A 44 -8.47 36.68 13.42
CA ASN A 44 -9.21 36.51 12.18
C ASN A 44 -8.59 37.37 11.08
N LYS A 45 -8.27 36.75 9.94
CA LYS A 45 -7.72 37.41 8.74
C LYS A 45 -8.59 38.55 8.21
N TYR A 46 -9.91 38.47 8.40
CA TYR A 46 -10.84 39.47 7.84
C TYR A 46 -11.11 40.63 8.79
N SER A 47 -11.19 40.38 10.09
CA SER A 47 -11.54 41.42 11.08
C SER A 47 -10.34 41.98 11.82
N CYS A 48 -9.14 41.39 11.67
CA CYS A 48 -7.94 41.71 12.45
C CYS A 48 -8.17 41.68 13.97
N GLN A 49 -9.21 40.99 14.41
CA GLN A 49 -9.62 40.84 15.80
C GLN A 49 -9.61 39.34 16.18
N PRO A 50 -9.51 39.02 17.48
CA PRO A 50 -9.64 37.64 17.94
C PRO A 50 -10.96 37.01 17.51
N TYR A 51 -10.96 35.71 17.24
CA TYR A 51 -12.19 34.99 16.94
C TYR A 51 -13.17 35.02 18.11
N ASN A 52 -14.47 35.14 17.81
CA ASN A 52 -15.53 35.00 18.82
C ASN A 52 -15.55 33.57 19.41
N LEU A 53 -16.04 33.41 20.64
CA LEU A 53 -16.10 32.15 21.39
C LEU A 53 -16.71 30.98 20.60
N ASN A 54 -17.78 31.23 19.83
CA ASN A 54 -18.41 30.21 18.98
C ASN A 54 -17.47 29.71 17.89
N TRP A 55 -16.73 30.62 17.26
CA TRP A 55 -15.73 30.31 16.27
C TRP A 55 -14.53 29.62 16.88
N GLN A 56 -14.08 30.05 18.07
CA GLN A 56 -13.01 29.37 18.80
C GLN A 56 -13.35 27.89 19.06
N LYS A 57 -14.55 27.60 19.58
CA LYS A 57 -15.02 26.22 19.79
C LYS A 57 -15.06 25.41 18.49
N LYS A 58 -15.39 26.04 17.37
CA LYS A 58 -15.40 25.39 16.06
C LYS A 58 -13.97 25.11 15.56
N ILE A 59 -13.06 26.06 15.69
CA ILE A 59 -11.64 25.91 15.37
C ILE A 59 -11.03 24.78 16.20
N GLU A 60 -11.36 24.66 17.49
CA GLU A 60 -10.92 23.53 18.32
C GLU A 60 -11.36 22.18 17.74
N LYS A 61 -12.62 22.05 17.32
CA LYS A 61 -13.10 20.83 16.65
C LYS A 61 -12.34 20.54 15.37
N MET A 62 -12.07 21.57 14.56
CA MET A 62 -11.28 21.44 13.33
C MET A 62 -9.83 21.03 13.61
N ARG A 63 -9.20 21.59 14.64
CA ARG A 63 -7.85 21.20 15.10
C ARG A 63 -7.78 19.74 15.49
N VAL A 64 -8.79 19.22 16.19
CA VAL A 64 -8.86 17.79 16.54
C VAL A 64 -8.91 16.91 15.28
N LEU A 65 -9.76 17.25 14.32
CA LEU A 65 -9.86 16.55 13.03
C LEU A 65 -8.55 16.65 12.24
N TYR A 66 -7.90 17.81 12.23
CA TYR A 66 -6.61 18.02 11.57
C TYR A 66 -5.52 17.13 12.17
N ILE A 67 -5.45 17.01 13.51
CA ILE A 67 -4.51 16.11 14.17
C ILE A 67 -4.79 14.65 13.79
N GLN A 68 -6.06 14.23 13.74
CA GLN A 68 -6.43 12.87 13.30
C GLN A 68 -6.03 12.61 11.86
N TYR A 69 -6.26 13.58 10.97
CA TYR A 69 -5.82 13.53 9.58
C TYR A 69 -4.30 13.37 9.49
N GLN A 70 -3.52 14.20 10.16
CA GLN A 70 -2.06 14.10 10.18
C GLN A 70 -1.57 12.76 10.74
N LYS A 71 -2.22 12.21 11.77
CA LYS A 71 -1.91 10.88 12.31
C LYS A 71 -2.15 9.77 11.28
N SER A 72 -3.27 9.83 10.57
CA SER A 72 -3.60 8.84 9.56
C SER A 72 -2.61 8.85 8.39
N LEU A 73 -2.12 10.02 7.97
CA LEU A 73 -1.07 10.12 6.95
C LEU A 73 0.23 9.46 7.41
N LYS A 74 0.67 9.76 8.65
CA LYS A 74 1.87 9.11 9.22
C LYS A 74 1.71 7.59 9.34
N LEU A 75 0.52 7.10 9.65
CA LEU A 75 0.24 5.67 9.70
C LEU A 75 0.35 5.05 8.31
N GLU A 76 -0.26 5.65 7.29
CA GLU A 76 -0.15 5.19 5.90
C GLU A 76 1.33 5.16 5.43
N ASP A 77 2.10 6.20 5.73
CA ASP A 77 3.53 6.25 5.43
C ASP A 77 4.33 5.18 6.19
N GLN A 78 4.00 4.94 7.46
CA GLN A 78 4.63 3.89 8.27
C GLN A 78 4.27 2.50 7.76
N ASP A 79 3.02 2.21 7.46
CA ASP A 79 2.59 0.92 6.88
C ASP A 79 3.30 0.68 5.55
N GLN A 80 3.40 1.72 4.71
CA GLN A 80 4.13 1.65 3.46
C GLN A 80 5.64 1.42 3.67
N ALA A 81 6.24 2.01 4.71
CA ALA A 81 7.64 1.80 5.08
C ALA A 81 7.89 0.44 5.76
N VAL A 82 6.93 -0.11 6.51
CA VAL A 82 6.98 -1.44 7.13
C VAL A 82 6.96 -2.52 6.04
N HIS A 83 6.13 -2.35 5.01
CA HIS A 83 6.19 -3.18 3.79
C HIS A 83 7.58 -3.17 3.12
N ASN A 84 8.44 -2.18 3.41
CA ASN A 84 9.78 -2.06 2.82
C ASN A 84 10.91 -2.73 3.61
N ARG A 85 10.75 -3.14 4.88
CA ARG A 85 11.87 -3.68 5.67
C ARG A 85 11.59 -5.06 6.26
N VAL A 86 11.83 -6.09 5.46
CA VAL A 86 12.05 -7.46 5.95
C VAL A 86 13.41 -7.49 6.68
N ARG A 87 13.42 -7.36 8.01
CA ARG A 87 14.65 -7.31 8.83
C ARG A 87 15.16 -8.71 9.20
N ASN A 88 14.27 -9.62 9.62
CA ASN A 88 14.63 -10.98 10.03
C ASN A 88 15.14 -11.81 8.84
N LYS A 89 16.08 -12.73 9.07
CA LYS A 89 16.67 -13.61 8.05
C LYS A 89 15.64 -14.62 7.54
N GLU A 90 14.90 -15.26 8.45
CA GLU A 90 13.86 -16.24 8.13
C GLU A 90 12.77 -15.65 7.24
N SER A 91 12.31 -14.43 7.55
CA SER A 91 11.29 -13.76 6.74
C SER A 91 11.82 -13.34 5.37
N LYS A 92 13.14 -13.08 5.21
CA LYS A 92 13.74 -12.83 3.89
C LYS A 92 13.77 -14.10 3.05
N GLU A 93 14.05 -15.24 3.67
CA GLU A 93 14.08 -16.55 3.02
C GLU A 93 12.67 -16.96 2.58
N HIS A 94 11.68 -16.85 3.47
CA HIS A 94 10.27 -17.11 3.14
C HIS A 94 9.76 -16.22 2.00
N VAL A 95 10.08 -14.91 2.03
CA VAL A 95 9.74 -13.99 0.94
C VAL A 95 10.47 -14.37 -0.36
N HIS A 96 11.72 -14.82 -0.28
CA HIS A 96 12.45 -15.31 -1.44
C HIS A 96 11.79 -16.56 -2.02
N GLU A 97 11.46 -17.53 -1.19
CA GLU A 97 10.75 -18.75 -1.58
C GLU A 97 9.45 -18.42 -2.31
N ILE A 98 8.56 -17.63 -1.69
CA ILE A 98 7.29 -17.20 -2.29
C ILE A 98 7.49 -16.51 -3.65
N VAL A 99 8.42 -15.56 -3.74
CA VAL A 99 8.64 -14.85 -5.01
C VAL A 99 9.16 -15.81 -6.08
N THR A 100 10.06 -16.73 -5.73
CA THR A 100 10.60 -17.70 -6.69
C THR A 100 9.58 -18.74 -7.14
N THR A 101 8.66 -19.19 -6.26
CA THR A 101 7.61 -20.13 -6.65
C THR A 101 6.64 -19.48 -7.65
N TYR A 102 6.22 -18.24 -7.42
CA TYR A 102 5.40 -17.51 -8.39
C TYR A 102 6.11 -17.27 -9.73
N LEU A 103 7.42 -16.99 -9.71
CA LEU A 103 8.20 -16.83 -10.94
C LEU A 103 8.32 -18.14 -11.72
N LYS A 104 8.54 -19.28 -11.04
CA LYS A 104 8.55 -20.62 -11.65
C LYS A 104 7.22 -20.96 -12.31
N LEU A 105 6.11 -20.59 -11.67
CA LEU A 105 4.76 -20.71 -12.22
C LEU A 105 4.47 -19.74 -13.39
N GLY A 106 5.37 -18.79 -13.66
CA GLY A 106 5.26 -17.87 -14.79
C GLY A 106 4.52 -16.56 -14.51
N PHE A 107 4.14 -16.24 -13.26
CA PHE A 107 3.45 -14.99 -12.93
C PHE A 107 4.31 -13.75 -13.18
N ARG A 108 3.71 -12.68 -13.69
CA ARG A 108 4.39 -11.39 -13.94
C ARG A 108 4.64 -10.65 -12.62
N PHE A 109 5.68 -9.81 -12.56
CA PHE A 109 5.99 -9.04 -11.34
C PHE A 109 4.83 -8.17 -10.83
N LYS A 110 3.98 -7.64 -11.72
CA LYS A 110 2.78 -6.87 -11.36
C LYS A 110 1.73 -7.74 -10.65
N GLU A 111 1.63 -9.02 -11.02
CA GLU A 111 0.73 -9.98 -10.37
C GLU A 111 1.29 -10.39 -9.01
N ILE A 112 2.61 -10.59 -8.92
CA ILE A 112 3.31 -10.94 -7.66
C ILE A 112 3.20 -9.81 -6.64
N GLU A 113 3.35 -8.56 -7.06
CA GLU A 113 3.19 -7.36 -6.20
C GLU A 113 1.81 -7.25 -5.55
N SER A 114 0.76 -7.78 -6.19
CA SER A 114 -0.59 -7.80 -5.60
C SER A 114 -0.74 -8.85 -4.50
N LYS A 115 0.13 -9.87 -4.47
CA LYS A 115 0.10 -11.01 -3.55
C LYS A 115 1.15 -10.93 -2.46
N VAL A 116 2.31 -10.38 -2.79
CA VAL A 116 3.44 -10.17 -1.90
C VAL A 116 3.55 -8.66 -1.71
N SER A 117 3.49 -8.17 -0.47
CA SER A 117 3.57 -6.73 -0.15
C SER A 117 4.95 -6.12 -0.43
N LEU A 118 5.45 -6.29 -1.65
CA LEU A 118 6.72 -5.81 -2.17
C LEU A 118 6.46 -5.08 -3.48
N PHE A 119 7.06 -3.90 -3.61
CA PHE A 119 6.97 -3.13 -4.84
C PHE A 119 7.61 -3.82 -6.04
N ASN A 120 7.01 -3.59 -7.22
CA ASN A 120 7.51 -4.05 -8.51
C ASN A 120 8.99 -3.71 -8.74
N THR A 121 9.36 -2.47 -8.42
CA THR A 121 10.72 -1.94 -8.60
C THR A 121 11.74 -2.75 -7.80
N ARG A 122 11.37 -3.20 -6.60
CA ARG A 122 12.21 -4.03 -5.74
C ARG A 122 12.27 -5.46 -6.23
N LEU A 123 11.14 -6.03 -6.67
CA LEU A 123 11.09 -7.36 -7.26
C LEU A 123 12.03 -7.45 -8.48
N ARG A 124 11.98 -6.47 -9.39
CA ARG A 124 12.85 -6.41 -10.57
C ARG A 124 14.32 -6.22 -10.27
N ARG A 125 14.66 -5.51 -9.19
CA ARG A 125 16.07 -5.26 -8.79
C ARG A 125 16.73 -6.52 -8.23
N LYS A 126 15.98 -7.33 -7.47
CA LYS A 126 16.54 -8.47 -6.73
C LYS A 126 16.34 -9.81 -7.43
N TRP A 127 15.32 -9.96 -8.29
CA TRP A 127 15.07 -11.18 -9.05
C TRP A 127 15.00 -10.88 -10.54
N ARG A 128 15.69 -11.69 -11.34
CA ARG A 128 15.54 -11.69 -12.79
C ARG A 128 14.58 -12.81 -13.18
N ARG A 129 13.58 -12.48 -13.99
CA ARG A 129 12.57 -13.44 -14.44
C ARG A 129 13.18 -14.59 -15.24
N SER A 130 14.21 -14.32 -16.04
CA SER A 130 14.95 -15.30 -16.83
C SER A 130 15.49 -16.47 -16.00
N ASP A 131 15.85 -16.20 -14.75
CA ASP A 131 16.60 -17.16 -13.92
C ASP A 131 15.65 -18.21 -13.30
N TYR A 132 14.35 -17.93 -13.28
CA TYR A 132 13.34 -18.74 -12.58
C TYR A 132 12.22 -19.26 -13.47
N VAL A 133 11.95 -18.62 -14.62
CA VAL A 133 10.95 -19.12 -15.56
C VAL A 133 11.50 -20.37 -16.23
N THR A 134 11.04 -21.53 -15.77
CA THR A 134 11.27 -22.81 -16.43
C THR A 134 10.28 -22.94 -17.59
N THR A 135 10.75 -22.74 -18.81
CA THR A 135 10.06 -23.33 -19.96
C THR A 135 10.19 -24.85 -19.85
N THR A 136 9.12 -25.60 -20.11
CA THR A 136 9.21 -27.05 -20.26
C THR A 136 10.32 -27.38 -21.25
N ASN A 137 11.22 -28.30 -20.88
CA ASN A 137 12.26 -28.74 -21.80
C ASN A 137 11.59 -29.24 -23.09
N PRO A 138 12.03 -28.79 -24.27
CA PRO A 138 11.47 -29.29 -25.51
C PRO A 138 11.74 -30.80 -25.60
N GLU A 139 10.68 -31.58 -25.69
CA GLU A 139 10.76 -32.99 -25.99
C GLU A 139 10.83 -33.15 -27.51
N PHE A 140 11.95 -33.68 -28.00
CA PHE A 140 12.15 -33.92 -29.42
C PHE A 140 11.78 -35.37 -29.73
N TYR A 141 10.75 -35.53 -30.54
CA TYR A 141 10.29 -36.83 -31.02
C TYR A 141 10.79 -37.05 -32.44
N LEU A 142 11.30 -38.26 -32.74
CA LEU A 142 11.59 -38.62 -34.12
C LEU A 142 10.27 -38.83 -34.87
N LYS A 143 10.22 -38.35 -36.13
CA LYS A 143 9.01 -38.45 -36.96
C LYS A 143 8.54 -39.90 -37.18
N LYS A 144 9.46 -40.86 -37.11
CA LYS A 144 9.19 -42.31 -37.19
C LYS A 144 8.49 -42.83 -35.92
N ASP A 145 8.84 -42.31 -34.76
CA ASP A 145 8.23 -42.68 -33.48
C ASP A 145 6.77 -42.19 -33.45
N LEU A 146 6.51 -41.00 -33.99
CA LEU A 146 5.16 -40.43 -34.11
C LEU A 146 4.25 -41.17 -35.10
N GLN A 147 4.81 -41.89 -36.10
CA GLN A 147 4.01 -42.64 -37.09
C GLN A 147 3.26 -43.82 -36.49
N ASN A 148 3.80 -44.43 -35.43
CA ASN A 148 3.18 -45.57 -34.76
C ASN A 148 2.18 -45.15 -33.66
N GLY A 149 1.99 -43.84 -33.47
CA GLY A 149 1.17 -43.30 -32.38
C GLY A 149 1.80 -43.60 -31.02
N TYR A 150 2.68 -42.72 -30.53
CA TYR A 150 3.04 -42.74 -29.11
C TYR A 150 1.84 -42.26 -28.29
N CYS A 151 0.95 -43.19 -27.96
CA CYS A 151 0.00 -43.04 -26.88
C CYS A 151 0.04 -44.33 -26.06
N LEU A 152 0.92 -44.36 -25.06
CA LEU A 152 0.73 -45.25 -23.92
C LEU A 152 -0.02 -44.43 -22.88
N PRO A 153 -1.36 -44.47 -22.82
CA PRO A 153 -2.06 -43.91 -21.69
C PRO A 153 -1.59 -44.67 -20.46
N THR A 154 -0.80 -44.02 -19.61
CA THR A 154 -0.55 -44.57 -18.29
C THR A 154 -1.88 -44.55 -17.53
N PRO A 155 -2.30 -45.66 -16.89
CA PRO A 155 -3.56 -45.69 -16.13
C PRO A 155 -3.51 -44.81 -14.87
N SER A 156 -2.43 -44.05 -14.66
CA SER A 156 -2.25 -43.19 -13.52
C SER A 156 -2.87 -41.82 -13.78
N LEU A 157 -3.91 -41.49 -13.00
CA LEU A 157 -4.40 -40.12 -12.93
C LEU A 157 -3.29 -39.16 -12.43
N PRO A 158 -3.27 -37.91 -12.90
CA PRO A 158 -2.41 -36.87 -12.35
C PRO A 158 -2.59 -36.79 -10.84
N GLN A 159 -1.52 -36.53 -10.10
CA GLN A 159 -1.54 -36.57 -8.63
C GLN A 159 -2.55 -35.58 -8.01
N SER A 160 -2.90 -34.51 -8.74
CA SER A 160 -3.94 -33.54 -8.39
C SER A 160 -5.38 -34.07 -8.50
N MET A 161 -5.58 -35.23 -9.12
CA MET A 161 -6.89 -35.87 -9.34
C MET A 161 -7.06 -37.18 -8.57
N LYS A 162 -6.09 -37.55 -7.73
CA LYS A 162 -6.27 -38.66 -6.77
C LYS A 162 -7.18 -38.16 -5.65
N VAL A 163 -8.41 -38.65 -5.62
CA VAL A 163 -9.32 -38.47 -4.49
C VAL A 163 -8.76 -39.29 -3.33
N ASN A 164 -8.57 -38.67 -2.16
CA ASN A 164 -8.15 -39.34 -0.93
C ASN A 164 -9.17 -40.39 -0.50
#